data_AF-A0A0B4EE34-F1
#
_entry.id   AF-A0A0B4EE34-F1
#
_cell.length_a   1.000
_cell.length_b   1.000
_cell.length_c   1.000
_cell.angle_alpha   90.00
_cell.angle_beta   90.00
_cell.angle_gamma   90.00
#
_symmetry.space_group_name_H-M   'P 1'
#
loop_
_entity.id
_entity.type
_entity.pdbx_description
1 polymer ?
#
loop_
_entity_poly.entity_id
_entity_poly.type
_entity_poly.pdbx_seq_one_letter_code
_entity_poly.pdbx_strand_id
1 'polypeptide(L)'
;KDGQDYSHKVSGTLSSNDGEVALRLALDGHGLILRSRWNVQDHLESGRLRAVLSDYQAPRADIFVVYQHRRHTPQRISVFARYLAQELARRLPFAALT
;
A
#
# COMPACT_ATOMS: atom_id res chain seq x y z
N LYS A 1 7.12 4.98 15.59
CA LYS A 1 6.59 6.12 16.39
C LYS A 1 7.80 6.89 16.92
N ASP A 2 7.85 8.21 16.82
CA ASP A 2 8.98 9.03 17.30
C ASP A 2 10.36 8.58 16.77
N GLY A 3 10.42 8.13 15.52
CA GLY A 3 11.65 7.60 14.89
C GLY A 3 12.11 6.25 15.43
N GLN A 4 11.36 5.62 16.33
CA GLN A 4 11.63 4.28 16.83
C GLN A 4 10.85 3.23 16.03
N ASP A 5 11.57 2.17 15.67
CA ASP A 5 11.05 0.98 15.03
C ASP A 5 10.50 0.02 16.08
N TYR A 6 9.31 -0.52 15.80
CA TYR A 6 8.65 -1.52 16.63
C TYR A 6 8.37 -2.75 15.77
N SER A 7 8.76 -3.91 16.29
CA SER A 7 8.46 -5.20 15.67
C SER A 7 7.74 -6.08 16.68
N HIS A 8 6.51 -6.47 16.34
CA HIS A 8 5.71 -7.37 17.15
C HIS A 8 5.28 -8.56 16.31
N LYS A 9 5.64 -9.76 16.77
CA LYS A 9 5.14 -10.99 16.18
C LYS A 9 3.66 -11.14 16.54
N VAL A 10 2.81 -11.19 15.53
CA VAL A 10 1.38 -11.45 15.69
C VAL A 10 1.10 -12.95 15.64
N SER A 11 0.17 -13.43 16.46
CA SER A 11 -0.39 -14.77 16.38
C SER A 11 -1.87 -14.67 16.06
N GLY A 12 -2.29 -15.24 14.94
CA GLY A 12 -3.68 -15.26 14.48
C GLY A 12 -4.06 -16.65 14.00
N THR A 13 -5.37 -16.94 14.00
CA THR A 13 -5.93 -18.21 13.50
C THR A 13 -6.13 -18.22 11.99
N LEU A 14 -5.96 -17.06 11.33
CA LEU A 14 -6.16 -16.86 9.91
C LEU A 14 -4.86 -16.34 9.28
N SER A 15 -4.50 -16.89 8.13
CA SER A 15 -3.35 -16.47 7.33
C SER A 15 -3.71 -16.55 5.85
N SER A 16 -3.31 -15.53 5.10
CA SER A 16 -3.50 -15.45 3.65
C SER A 16 -2.32 -14.73 3.02
N ASN A 17 -1.90 -15.19 1.85
CA ASN A 17 -0.96 -14.47 0.99
C ASN A 17 -1.66 -13.59 -0.05
N ASP A 18 -3.00 -13.61 -0.09
CA ASP A 18 -3.83 -12.76 -0.92
C ASP A 18 -4.37 -11.58 -0.10
N GLY A 19 -4.11 -10.37 -0.60
CA GLY A 19 -4.57 -9.13 0.02
C GLY A 19 -6.10 -9.06 0.04
N GLU A 20 -6.78 -9.29 -1.07
CA GLU A 20 -8.24 -9.13 -1.11
C GLU A 20 -8.94 -10.05 -0.11
N VAL A 21 -8.47 -11.29 0.04
CA VAL A 21 -8.94 -12.21 1.09
C VAL A 21 -8.72 -11.61 2.49
N ALA A 22 -7.54 -11.08 2.78
CA ALA A 22 -7.27 -10.44 4.07
C ALA A 22 -8.16 -9.21 4.32
N LEU A 23 -8.43 -8.41 3.28
CA LEU A 23 -9.33 -7.25 3.37
C LEU A 23 -10.75 -7.70 3.71
N ARG A 24 -11.25 -8.72 3.02
CA ARG A 24 -12.57 -9.28 3.28
C ARG A 24 -12.72 -9.78 4.70
N LEU A 25 -11.73 -10.51 5.22
CA LEU A 25 -11.72 -10.96 6.62
C LEU A 25 -11.83 -9.81 7.62
N ALA A 26 -11.12 -8.70 7.39
CA ALA A 26 -11.22 -7.51 8.25
C ALA A 26 -12.61 -6.85 8.17
N LEU A 27 -13.17 -6.76 6.96
CA LEU A 27 -14.52 -6.20 6.74
C LEU A 27 -15.61 -7.05 7.38
N ASP A 28 -15.43 -8.36 7.42
CA ASP A 28 -16.33 -9.31 8.09
C ASP A 28 -16.06 -9.40 9.61
N GLY A 29 -15.13 -8.59 10.15
CA GLY A 29 -14.90 -8.44 11.58
C GLY A 29 -13.92 -9.43 12.20
N HIS A 30 -13.13 -10.15 11.39
CA HIS A 30 -12.21 -11.18 11.88
C HIS A 30 -10.84 -10.67 12.36
N GLY A 31 -10.60 -9.36 12.39
CA GLY A 31 -9.42 -8.79 13.03
C GLY A 31 -8.84 -7.54 12.35
N LEU A 32 -7.55 -7.32 12.58
CA LEU A 32 -6.78 -6.18 12.06
C LEU A 32 -5.93 -6.59 10.85
N ILE A 33 -5.75 -5.67 9.92
CA ILE A 33 -4.86 -5.83 8.76
C ILE A 33 -3.95 -4.61 8.59
N LEU A 34 -2.74 -4.85 8.09
CA LEU A 34 -1.86 -3.80 7.59
C LEU A 34 -2.06 -3.66 6.08
N ARG A 35 -2.58 -2.52 5.62
CA ARG A 35 -2.85 -2.29 4.19
C ARG A 35 -2.51 -0.91 3.71
N SER A 36 -2.20 -0.85 2.41
CA SER A 36 -1.97 0.40 1.70
C SER A 36 -3.24 1.21 1.66
N ARG A 37 -3.15 2.48 2.10
CA ARG A 37 -4.29 3.39 2.19
C ARG A 37 -5.06 3.52 0.88
N TRP A 38 -4.36 3.55 -0.25
CA TRP A 38 -4.99 3.65 -1.58
C TRP A 38 -5.98 2.54 -1.90
N ASN A 39 -5.83 1.36 -1.30
CA ASN A 39 -6.70 0.23 -1.56
C ASN A 39 -7.92 0.19 -0.61
N VAL A 40 -7.84 0.84 0.55
CA VAL A 40 -8.87 0.79 1.59
C VAL A 40 -9.55 2.14 1.87
N GLN A 41 -9.22 3.18 1.11
CA GLN A 41 -9.69 4.55 1.33
C GLN A 41 -11.22 4.63 1.43
N ASP A 42 -11.95 4.07 0.47
CA ASP A 42 -13.42 4.08 0.45
C ASP A 42 -14.02 3.36 1.68
N HIS A 43 -13.35 2.32 2.18
CA HIS A 43 -13.77 1.61 3.39
C HIS A 43 -13.51 2.43 4.66
N LEU A 44 -12.44 3.22 4.70
CA LEU A 44 -12.17 4.16 5.78
C LEU A 44 -13.17 5.33 5.77
N GLU A 45 -13.46 5.89 4.60
CA GLU A 45 -14.41 6.99 4.44
C GLU A 45 -15.84 6.58 4.78
N SER A 46 -16.26 5.37 4.38
CA SER A 46 -17.57 4.81 4.72
C SER A 46 -17.68 4.31 6.17
N GLY A 47 -16.58 4.30 6.93
CA GLY A 47 -16.55 3.78 8.30
C GLY A 47 -16.64 2.25 8.41
N ARG A 48 -16.61 1.52 7.29
CA ARG A 48 -16.55 0.04 7.27
C ARG A 48 -15.21 -0.48 7.81
N LEU A 49 -14.15 0.30 7.67
CA LEU A 49 -12.88 0.10 8.35
C LEU A 49 -12.57 1.31 9.22
N ARG A 50 -11.84 1.07 10.31
CA ARG A 50 -11.32 2.11 11.19
C ARG A 50 -9.81 2.03 11.25
N ALA A 51 -9.15 3.18 11.05
CA ALA A 51 -7.72 3.28 11.26
C ALA A 51 -7.39 3.09 12.75
N VAL A 52 -6.40 2.25 13.03
CA VAL A 52 -5.86 2.01 14.38
C VAL A 52 -4.36 2.26 14.36
N LEU A 53 -3.76 2.45 15.53
CA LEU A 53 -2.32 2.73 15.67
C LEU A 53 -1.86 3.93 14.82
N SER A 54 -2.68 4.98 14.72
CA SER A 54 -2.41 6.13 13.84
C SER A 54 -1.17 6.95 14.21
N ASP A 55 -0.65 6.77 15.42
CA ASP A 55 0.63 7.34 15.89
C ASP A 55 1.86 6.60 15.32
N TYR A 56 1.64 5.46 14.65
CA TYR A 56 2.69 4.62 14.09
C TYR A 56 2.68 4.73 12.57
N GLN A 57 3.87 4.79 11.98
CA GLN A 57 4.04 4.73 10.54
C GLN A 57 4.34 3.29 10.13
N ALA A 58 3.63 2.84 9.10
CA ALA A 58 3.93 1.58 8.44
C ALA A 58 5.25 1.71 7.64
N PRO A 59 5.94 0.59 7.36
CA PRO A 59 7.06 0.59 6.41
C PRO A 59 6.65 1.19 5.06
N ARG A 60 7.59 1.84 4.37
CA ARG A 60 7.36 2.39 3.03
C ARG A 60 6.95 1.28 2.06
N ALA A 61 5.93 1.57 1.26
CA ALA A 61 5.36 0.67 0.26
C ALA A 61 5.40 1.36 -1.12
N ASP A 62 6.62 1.69 -1.55
CA ASP A 62 6.86 2.44 -2.78
C ASP A 62 6.52 1.61 -4.03
N ILE A 63 6.02 2.28 -5.08
CA ILE A 63 5.68 1.66 -6.36
C ILE A 63 6.82 1.90 -7.35
N PHE A 64 7.38 0.82 -7.90
CA PHE A 64 8.47 0.88 -8.86
C PHE A 64 8.04 0.36 -10.23
N VAL A 65 8.49 1.04 -11.29
CA VAL A 65 8.43 0.52 -12.65
C VAL A 65 9.73 -0.23 -12.93
N VAL A 66 9.65 -1.55 -13.09
CA VAL A 66 10.82 -2.41 -13.33
C VAL A 66 10.84 -2.86 -14.78
N TYR A 67 11.98 -2.64 -15.45
CA TYR A 67 12.22 -3.09 -16.82
C TYR A 67 13.69 -3.50 -16.98
N GLN A 68 13.95 -4.36 -17.97
CA GLN A 68 15.29 -4.86 -18.25
C GLN A 68 16.24 -3.71 -18.58
N HIS A 69 17.40 -3.67 -17.92
CA HIS A 69 18.43 -2.70 -18.22
C HIS A 69 18.98 -2.93 -19.64
N ARG A 70 19.09 -1.85 -20.41
CA ARG A 70 19.65 -1.87 -21.77
C ARG A 70 20.49 -0.61 -21.97
N ARG A 71 21.54 -0.71 -22.78
CA ARG A 71 22.41 0.43 -23.16
C ARG A 71 21.59 1.63 -23.68
N HIS A 72 20.53 1.35 -24.43
CA HIS A 72 19.53 2.33 -24.82
C HIS A 72 18.14 1.84 -24.40
N THR A 73 17.49 2.59 -23.50
CA THR A 73 16.10 2.31 -23.14
C THR A 73 15.19 2.73 -24.30
N PRO A 74 14.34 1.84 -24.85
CA PRO A 74 13.40 2.21 -25.91
C PRO A 74 12.50 3.36 -25.46
N GLN A 75 12.31 4.36 -26.32
CA GLN A 75 11.52 5.57 -26.00
C GLN A 75 10.10 5.25 -25.50
N ARG A 76 9.45 4.21 -26.05
CA ARG A 76 8.13 3.75 -25.60
C ARG A 76 8.09 3.39 -24.11
N ILE A 77 9.16 2.78 -23.58
CA ILE A 77 9.26 2.40 -22.17
C ILE A 77 9.41 3.66 -21.32
N SER A 78 10.31 4.56 -21.71
CA SER A 78 10.53 5.81 -20.95
C SER A 78 9.28 6.70 -20.93
N VAL A 79 8.57 6.81 -22.05
CA VAL A 79 7.32 7.57 -22.14
C VAL A 79 6.23 6.91 -21.30
N PHE A 80 6.07 5.59 -21.37
CA PHE A 80 5.10 4.86 -20.57
C PHE A 80 5.38 4.95 -19.07
N ALA A 81 6.64 4.78 -18.65
CA ALA A 81 7.04 4.90 -17.25
C ALA A 81 6.78 6.31 -16.71
N ARG A 82 7.07 7.35 -17.51
CA ARG A 82 6.77 8.74 -17.16
C ARG A 82 5.26 8.98 -17.01
N TYR A 83 4.48 8.48 -17.97
CA TYR A 83 3.01 8.56 -17.92
C TYR A 83 2.46 7.88 -16.66
N LEU A 84 2.91 6.65 -16.36
CA LEU A 84 2.51 5.94 -15.14
C LEU A 84 2.86 6.73 -13.87
N ALA A 85 4.07 7.26 -13.78
CA ALA A 85 4.50 8.03 -12.61
C ALA A 85 3.60 9.26 -12.38
N GLN A 86 3.26 9.99 -13.45
CA GLN A 86 2.37 11.16 -13.38
C GLN A 86 0.94 10.76 -12.98
N GLU A 87 0.39 9.72 -13.61
CA GLU A 87 -0.98 9.28 -13.34
C GLU A 87 -1.14 8.64 -11.95
N LEU A 88 -0.16 7.88 -11.49
CA LEU A 88 -0.18 7.30 -10.14
C LEU A 88 -0.05 8.38 -9.06
N ALA A 89 0.81 9.40 -9.26
CA ALA A 89 0.89 10.53 -8.34
C ALA A 89 -0.44 11.28 -8.24
N ARG A 90 -1.16 11.42 -9.37
CA ARG A 90 -2.48 12.06 -9.41
C ARG A 90 -3.57 11.22 -8.72
N ARG A 91 -3.59 9.91 -8.94
CA ARG A 91 -4.64 9.01 -8.41
C ARG A 91 -4.39 8.56 -6.97
N LEU A 92 -3.14 8.55 -6.54
CA LEU A 92 -2.72 8.07 -5.22
C LEU A 92 -2.08 9.24 -4.45
N PRO A 93 -2.86 10.26 -4.04
CA PRO A 93 -2.31 11.45 -3.38
C PRO A 93 -1.58 11.12 -2.07
N PHE A 94 -1.87 9.96 -1.48
CA PHE A 94 -1.23 9.48 -0.25
C PHE A 94 0.04 8.65 -0.50
N ALA A 95 0.32 8.23 -1.74
CA ALA A 95 1.52 7.46 -2.07
C ALA A 95 2.76 8.34 -2.25
N ALA A 96 2.58 9.66 -2.41
CA ALA A 96 3.65 10.61 -2.68
C ALA A 96 4.09 11.44 -1.45
N LEU A 97 3.53 11.18 -0.26
CA LEU A 97 3.96 11.86 0.95
C LEU A 97 5.31 11.28 1.39
N THR A 98 6.36 11.97 0.96
CA THR A 98 7.77 11.72 1.30
C THR A 98 8.02 11.98 2.77
#